data_AF-A0A948XMM3-F1
#
_entry.id   AF-A0A948XMM3-F1
#
_cell.length_a   1.000
_cell.length_b   1.000
_cell.length_c   1.000
_cell.angle_alpha   90.00
_cell.angle_beta   90.00
_cell.angle_gamma   90.00
#
_symmetry.space_group_name_H-M   'P 1'
#
loop_
_entity.id
_entity.type
_entity.pdbx_description
1 polymer ?
#
loop_
_entity_poly.entity_id
_entity_poly.type
_entity_poly.pdbx_seq_one_letter_code
_entity_poly.pdbx_strand_id
1 'polypeptide(L)' 'MKKLLLLTLTTFLFAQSPLLDGLERGLAEEQRDACALAKAEAKSKYDVKDMDVGCLCEKSDSREWRCFVKFQYLPKGKSE' A
#
# COMPACT_ATOMS: atom_id res chain seq x y z
N MET A 1 -24.76 23.57 -37.41
CA MET A 1 -24.83 22.54 -36.35
C MET A 1 -23.57 21.66 -36.40
N LYS A 2 -22.46 22.10 -35.80
CA LYS A 2 -21.18 21.36 -35.84
C LYS A 2 -20.17 21.89 -34.79
N LYS A 3 -20.63 22.15 -33.56
CA LYS A 3 -19.74 22.59 -32.46
C LYS A 3 -20.08 21.97 -31.11
N LEU A 4 -20.97 20.99 -31.07
CA LEU A 4 -21.48 20.42 -29.82
C LEU A 4 -20.97 19.00 -29.51
N LEU A 5 -20.01 18.49 -30.30
CA LEU A 5 -19.49 17.12 -30.17
C LEU A 5 -18.06 17.04 -29.62
N LEU A 6 -17.39 18.17 -29.37
CA LEU A 6 -16.03 18.18 -28.83
C LEU A 6 -15.95 18.38 -27.31
N LEU A 7 -17.06 18.68 -26.64
CA LEU A 7 -17.07 19.00 -25.20
C LEU A 7 -17.28 17.80 -24.28
N THR A 8 -17.58 16.62 -24.82
CA THR A 8 -17.81 15.40 -24.02
C THR A 8 -16.58 14.51 -23.89
N LEU A 9 -15.49 14.78 -24.63
CA LEU A 9 -14.30 13.92 -24.62
C LEU A 9 -13.22 14.34 -23.60
N THR A 10 -13.39 15.48 -22.91
CA THR A 10 -12.37 16.02 -21.99
C THR A 10 -12.69 15.83 -20.50
N THR A 11 -13.89 15.39 -20.14
CA THR A 11 -14.31 15.24 -18.73
C THR A 11 -14.10 13.84 -18.15
N PHE A 12 -13.63 12.88 -18.94
CA PHE A 12 -13.40 11.49 -18.50
C PHE A 12 -11.96 11.18 -18.06
N LEU A 13 -11.16 12.21 -17.77
CA LEU A 13 -9.98 12.04 -16.92
C LEU A 13 -10.46 11.94 -15.47
N PHE A 14 -11.07 10.80 -15.15
CA PHE A 14 -11.29 10.38 -13.77
C PHE A 14 -9.93 10.42 -13.08
N ALA A 15 -9.75 11.42 -12.22
CA ALA A 15 -8.60 11.56 -11.35
C ALA A 15 -8.56 10.35 -10.41
N GLN A 16 -8.00 9.24 -10.87
CA GLN A 16 -7.61 8.16 -9.98
C GLN A 16 -6.55 8.77 -9.06
N SER A 17 -6.87 8.87 -7.76
CA SER A 17 -5.88 9.29 -6.77
C SER A 17 -4.67 8.38 -6.95
N PRO A 18 -3.46 8.93 -7.14
CA PRO A 18 -2.28 8.10 -7.33
C PRO A 18 -2.12 7.21 -6.09
N LEU A 19 -1.83 5.93 -6.30
CA LEU A 19 -1.45 5.05 -5.21
C LEU A 19 -0.16 5.59 -4.58
N LEU A 20 -0.09 5.51 -3.26
CA LEU A 20 1.09 5.89 -2.49
C LEU A 20 1.84 4.64 -2.04
N ASP A 21 3.17 4.73 -2.02
CA ASP A 21 4.00 3.68 -1.46
C ASP A 21 3.98 3.71 0.07
N GLY A 22 3.87 2.53 0.67
CA GLY A 22 3.88 2.29 2.11
C GLY A 22 4.93 1.26 2.50
N LEU A 23 5.36 1.34 3.77
CA LEU A 23 6.31 0.42 4.37
C LEU A 23 5.85 0.12 5.79
N GLU A 24 5.64 -1.16 6.09
CA GLU A 24 5.26 -1.61 7.44
C GLU A 24 6.19 -2.71 7.93
N ARG A 25 6.25 -2.86 9.24
CA ARG A 25 7.19 -3.75 9.93
C ARG A 25 6.48 -4.72 10.85
N GLY A 26 6.99 -5.94 10.92
CA GLY A 26 6.65 -6.92 11.94
C GLY A 26 7.89 -7.45 12.67
N LEU A 27 7.69 -7.80 13.94
CA LEU A 27 8.69 -8.40 14.82
C LEU A 27 8.12 -9.72 15.38
N ALA A 28 8.85 -10.82 15.24
CA ALA A 28 8.49 -12.12 15.82
C ALA A 28 9.72 -13.02 15.94
N GLU A 29 9.66 -14.06 16.77
CA GLU A 29 10.76 -15.03 16.92
C GLU A 29 11.05 -15.81 15.63
N GLU A 30 10.04 -16.00 14.77
CA GLU A 30 10.14 -16.68 13.49
C GLU A 30 10.02 -15.70 12.31
N GLN A 31 10.85 -15.89 11.27
CA GLN A 31 10.88 -14.99 10.11
C GLN A 31 9.54 -14.91 9.39
N ARG A 32 8.88 -16.07 9.23
CA ARG A 32 7.58 -16.17 8.57
C ARG A 32 6.52 -15.38 9.32
N ASP A 33 6.54 -15.44 10.64
CA ASP A 33 5.55 -14.79 11.48
C ASP A 33 5.77 -13.28 11.50
N ALA A 34 7.03 -12.83 11.55
CA ALA A 34 7.38 -11.42 11.43
C ALA A 34 6.90 -10.83 10.09
N CYS A 35 7.05 -11.57 8.99
CA CYS A 35 6.53 -11.15 7.68
C CYS A 35 5.00 -11.14 7.64
N ALA A 36 4.33 -12.16 8.18
CA ALA A 36 2.87 -12.21 8.25
C ALA A 36 2.31 -11.05 9.08
N LEU A 37 2.97 -10.70 10.19
CA LEU A 37 2.61 -9.58 11.04
C LEU A 37 2.75 -8.24 10.30
N ALA A 38 3.88 -8.03 9.60
CA ALA A 38 4.09 -6.82 8.79
C ALA A 38 2.97 -6.61 7.75
N LYS A 39 2.54 -7.70 7.10
CA LYS A 39 1.44 -7.68 6.12
C LYS A 39 0.09 -7.42 6.76
N ALA A 40 -0.16 -7.98 7.94
CA ALA A 40 -1.38 -7.75 8.70
C ALA A 40 -1.49 -6.29 9.14
N GLU A 41 -0.39 -5.70 9.63
CA GLU A 41 -0.30 -4.29 10.02
C GLU A 41 -0.56 -3.35 8.84
N ALA A 42 0.01 -3.62 7.67
CA ALA A 42 -0.27 -2.83 6.46
C ALA A 42 -1.77 -2.84 6.12
N LYS A 43 -2.40 -4.02 6.14
CA LYS A 43 -3.82 -4.18 5.80
C LYS A 43 -4.77 -3.60 6.86
N SER A 44 -4.34 -3.53 8.13
CA SER A 44 -5.18 -2.96 9.20
C SER A 44 -5.20 -1.43 9.16
N LYS A 45 -4.10 -0.80 8.73
CA LYS A 45 -3.95 0.66 8.73
C LYS A 45 -4.36 1.32 7.41
N TYR A 46 -4.09 0.64 6.28
CA TYR A 46 -4.19 1.22 4.95
C TYR A 46 -5.18 0.46 4.05
N ASP A 47 -5.78 1.17 3.10
CA ASP A 47 -6.51 0.53 2.00
C ASP A 47 -5.51 0.04 0.94
N VAL A 48 -4.86 -1.08 1.25
CA VAL A 48 -3.80 -1.68 0.41
C VAL A 48 -4.37 -2.21 -0.90
N LYS A 49 -3.79 -1.79 -2.02
CA LYS A 49 -4.17 -2.21 -3.39
C LYS A 49 -3.18 -3.17 -4.01
N ASP A 50 -1.90 -2.98 -3.73
CA ASP A 50 -0.84 -3.90 -4.13
C ASP A 50 0.12 -4.10 -2.97
N MET A 51 0.70 -5.29 -2.85
CA MET A 51 1.60 -5.66 -1.77
C MET A 51 2.63 -6.65 -2.28
N ASP A 52 3.89 -6.40 -1.93
CA ASP A 52 4.97 -7.30 -2.29
C ASP A 52 4.73 -8.72 -1.72
N VAL A 53 5.00 -9.72 -2.55
CA VAL A 53 4.83 -11.14 -2.19
C VAL A 53 5.84 -11.51 -1.11
N GLY A 54 7.02 -10.91 -1.12
CA GLY A 54 8.08 -11.12 -0.13
C GLY A 54 8.03 -10.17 1.07
N CYS A 55 8.94 -10.40 2.01
CA CYS A 55 9.34 -9.42 3.01
C CYS A 55 10.86 -9.30 3.02
N LEU A 56 11.36 -8.10 3.28
CA LEU A 56 12.78 -7.87 3.56
C LEU A 56 13.00 -8.11 5.05
N CYS A 57 13.78 -9.12 5.41
CA CYS A 57 13.94 -9.53 6.81
C CYS A 57 15.40 -9.48 7.24
N GLU A 58 15.61 -9.00 8.47
CA GLU A 58 16.90 -9.01 9.17
C GLU A 58 16.70 -9.58 10.58
N LYS A 59 17.72 -10.23 11.13
CA LYS A 59 17.68 -10.71 12.51
C LYS A 59 18.08 -9.55 13.43
N SER A 60 17.23 -9.20 14.39
CA SER A 60 17.53 -8.16 15.37
C SER A 60 18.46 -8.68 16.46
N ASP A 61 19.07 -7.75 17.20
CA ASP A 61 19.88 -8.05 18.37
C ASP A 61 19.07 -8.74 19.50
N SER A 62 17.73 -8.64 19.47
CA SER A 62 16.81 -9.29 20.41
C SER A 62 16.56 -10.78 20.13
N ARG A 63 17.24 -11.39 19.16
CA ARG A 63 17.01 -12.75 18.62
C ARG A 63 15.71 -12.91 17.82
N GLU A 64 14.93 -11.84 17.66
CA GLU A 64 13.72 -11.82 16.84
C GLU A 64 14.08 -11.53 15.37
N TRP A 65 13.18 -11.90 14.47
CA TRP A 65 13.19 -11.42 13.09
C TRP A 65 12.45 -10.11 12.99
N ARG A 66 13.08 -9.16 12.31
CA ARG A 66 12.47 -7.92 11.86
C ARG A 66 12.24 -8.00 10.37
N CYS A 67 10.97 -8.02 9.97
CA CYS A 67 10.58 -8.06 8.56
C CYS A 67 9.84 -6.79 8.16
N PHE A 68 10.09 -6.33 6.94
CA PHE A 68 9.43 -5.19 6.32
C PHE A 68 8.69 -5.62 5.06
N VAL A 69 7.49 -5.08 4.85
CA VAL A 69 6.72 -5.26 3.61
C VAL A 69 6.49 -3.91 2.94
N LYS A 70 6.75 -3.86 1.62
CA LYS A 70 6.40 -2.73 0.77
C LYS A 70 5.03 -2.98 0.15
N PHE A 71 4.23 -1.93 0.04
CA PHE A 71 2.89 -2.01 -0.51
C PHE A 71 2.47 -0.67 -1.11
N GLN A 72 1.41 -0.67 -1.89
CA GLN A 72 0.77 0.52 -2.43
C GLN A 72 -0.64 0.65 -1.86
N TYR A 73 -1.04 1.85 -1.46
CA TYR A 73 -2.34 2.10 -0.85
C TYR A 73 -3.02 3.34 -1.43
N LEU A 74 -4.35 3.39 -1.34
CA LEU A 74 -5.10 4.61 -1.63
C LEU A 74 -5.02 5.55 -0.41
N PRO A 75 -4.61 6.82 -0.59
CA PRO A 75 -4.70 7.78 0.50
C PRO A 75 -6.16 7.93 0.91
N LYS A 76 -6.43 7.93 2.22
CA LYS A 76 -7.76 8.31 2.71
C LYS A 76 -8.00 9.74 2.25
N GLY A 77 -8.94 9.93 1.33
CA GLY A 77 -9.35 11.25 0.88
C GLY A 77 -9.68 12.07 2.13
N LYS A 78 -9.13 13.28 2.23
CA LYS A 78 -9.59 14.22 3.24
C LYS A 78 -11.05 14.51 2.91
N SER A 79 -11.96 13.84 3.60
CA SER A 79 -13.34 14.26 3.70
C SER A 79 -13.36 15.48 4.61
N GLU A 80 -12.99 16.64 4.06
CA GLU A 80 -13.26 17.95 4.65
C GLU A 80 -14.43 18.60 3.91
#